data_AF-A0A1X7T3E0-F1
#
_entry.id   AF-A0A1X7T3E0-F1
#
_cell.length_a   1.000
_cell.length_b   1.000
_cell.length_c   1.000
_cell.angle_alpha   90.00
_cell.angle_beta   90.00
_cell.angle_gamma   90.00
#
_symmetry.space_group_name_H-M   'P 1'
#
loop_
_entity.id
_entity.type
_entity.pdbx_description
1 polymer ?
#
loop_
_entity_poly.entity_id
_entity_poly.type
_entity_poly.pdbx_seq_one_letter_code
_entity_poly.pdbx_strand_id
1 'polypeptide(L)'
;MISFTKTSVDILEVLNPGGSVQWPKGRYGHSSVLITTSSGPHLLVVGGSPAYDVWLLDINKRKWKELINLPVNVTRRYWHSLSVWSMTPTMHWIIEFGGLRVDLTDTAVIELRYTSDNDWSTSVIRSDQYQDQLRRRILSDWENLGLSKEVQLLRGHLQKRESEFYEEQLQREIKEKEQIQQDRDTEQHQLLQEKATLSQQLDDATTHEQAEKDKTTIELGTI
;
A
#
# COMPACT_ATOMS: atom_id res chain seq x y z
N MET A 1 10.10 38.31 -1.30
CA MET A 1 8.91 38.25 -0.44
C MET A 1 7.82 37.64 -1.28
N ILE A 2 7.43 36.41 -0.99
CA ILE A 2 6.20 35.86 -1.55
C ILE A 2 5.16 36.09 -0.47
N SER A 3 4.30 37.10 -0.63
CA SER A 3 3.20 37.36 0.30
C SER A 3 1.90 36.96 -0.34
N PHE A 4 1.11 36.21 0.40
CA PHE A 4 -0.22 35.78 -0.01
C PHE A 4 -1.24 36.67 0.68
N THR A 5 -2.10 37.31 -0.10
CA THR A 5 -3.35 37.87 0.40
C THR A 5 -4.49 36.92 0.03
N LYS A 6 -5.72 37.25 0.44
CA LYS A 6 -6.90 36.48 0.04
C LYS A 6 -7.09 36.44 -1.49
N THR A 7 -6.57 37.43 -2.23
CA THR A 7 -6.87 37.63 -3.66
C THR A 7 -5.63 37.88 -4.53
N SER A 8 -4.43 37.94 -3.96
CA SER A 8 -3.20 38.22 -4.71
C SER A 8 -1.99 37.48 -4.14
N VAL A 9 -0.98 37.34 -4.99
CA VAL A 9 0.36 36.87 -4.62
C VAL A 9 1.34 37.93 -5.07
N ASP A 10 2.05 38.56 -4.13
CA ASP A 10 3.14 39.47 -4.46
C ASP A 10 4.45 38.70 -4.42
N ILE A 11 5.23 38.77 -5.50
CA ILE A 11 6.52 38.08 -5.62
C ILE A 11 7.61 39.13 -5.75
N LEU A 12 8.33 39.38 -4.65
CA LEU A 12 9.61 40.10 -4.66
C LEU A 12 10.76 39.11 -4.74
N GLU A 13 11.73 39.39 -5.59
CA GLU A 13 12.96 38.62 -5.73
C GLU A 13 13.64 38.41 -4.37
N VAL A 14 14.08 37.17 -4.12
CA VAL A 14 14.93 36.85 -2.97
C VAL A 14 16.37 36.92 -3.48
N LEU A 15 17.00 38.08 -3.30
CA LEU A 15 18.39 38.28 -3.68
C LEU A 15 19.28 37.28 -2.94
N ASN A 16 20.23 36.67 -3.67
CA ASN A 16 21.28 35.86 -3.08
C ASN A 16 22.05 36.72 -2.05
N PRO A 17 22.07 36.36 -0.76
CA PRO A 17 22.66 37.18 0.30
C PRO A 17 24.19 37.31 0.19
N GLY A 18 24.84 36.56 -0.72
CA GLY A 18 26.28 36.65 -0.95
C GLY A 18 27.07 36.01 0.19
N GLY A 19 27.48 34.75 0.01
CA GLY A 19 28.59 34.07 0.73
C GLY A 19 28.48 33.83 2.24
N SER A 20 27.71 34.61 3.00
CA SER A 20 27.71 34.60 4.46
C SER A 20 26.52 33.87 5.09
N VAL A 21 25.51 33.51 4.29
CA VAL A 21 24.28 32.84 4.74
C VAL A 21 24.16 31.49 4.05
N GLN A 22 23.74 30.46 4.79
CA GLN A 22 23.39 29.15 4.25
C GLN A 22 22.44 29.31 3.05
N TRP A 23 22.80 28.75 1.90
CA TRP A 23 22.10 28.96 0.63
C TRP A 23 22.28 27.75 -0.30
N PRO A 24 21.22 27.28 -1.00
CA PRO A 24 21.34 26.17 -1.93
C PRO A 24 22.23 26.53 -3.13
N LYS A 25 23.14 25.63 -3.49
CA LYS A 25 23.92 25.78 -4.73
C LYS A 25 23.00 25.85 -5.96
N GLY A 26 23.43 26.60 -6.98
CA GLY A 26 22.75 26.68 -8.27
C GLY A 26 22.59 25.29 -8.90
N ARG A 27 21.41 25.01 -9.45
CA ARG A 27 21.00 23.68 -9.92
C ARG A 27 19.87 23.75 -10.95
N TYR A 28 19.72 22.68 -11.73
CA TYR A 28 18.60 22.45 -12.65
C TYR A 28 17.96 21.08 -12.41
N GLY A 29 16.75 20.88 -12.93
CA GLY A 29 16.01 19.62 -12.82
C GLY A 29 15.67 19.21 -11.38
N HIS A 30 15.69 20.17 -10.45
CA HIS A 30 15.17 19.98 -9.09
C HIS A 30 13.64 20.07 -9.13
N SER A 31 13.02 19.57 -8.07
CA SER A 31 11.59 19.77 -7.83
C SER A 31 11.38 20.59 -6.56
N SER A 32 10.23 21.24 -6.48
CA SER A 32 9.86 21.98 -5.28
C SER A 32 8.37 21.86 -4.99
N VAL A 33 8.03 21.96 -3.71
CA VAL A 33 6.64 21.99 -3.22
C VAL A 33 6.48 23.07 -2.16
N LEU A 34 5.31 23.70 -2.16
CA LEU A 34 4.94 24.68 -1.14
C LEU A 34 4.21 23.97 0.00
N ILE A 35 4.68 24.19 1.22
CA ILE A 35 4.14 23.61 2.44
C ILE A 35 3.64 24.74 3.31
N THR A 36 2.38 24.66 3.76
CA THR A 36 1.80 25.65 4.65
C THR A 36 1.75 25.10 6.06
N THR A 37 2.42 25.77 6.99
CA THR A 37 2.37 25.46 8.42
C THR A 37 1.71 26.61 9.19
N SER A 38 1.51 26.42 10.49
CA SER A 38 1.06 27.50 11.38
C SER A 38 2.04 28.68 11.45
N SER A 39 3.34 28.47 11.19
CA SER A 39 4.36 29.54 11.15
C SER A 39 4.46 30.22 9.77
N GLY A 40 3.72 29.72 8.78
CA GLY A 40 3.60 30.30 7.44
C GLY A 40 4.09 29.37 6.33
N PRO A 41 4.20 29.90 5.11
CA PRO A 41 4.56 29.11 3.95
C PRO A 41 6.06 28.82 3.91
N HIS A 42 6.40 27.58 3.58
CA HIS A 42 7.76 27.09 3.41
C HIS A 42 7.90 26.45 2.02
N LEU A 43 9.00 26.74 1.31
CA LEU A 43 9.31 26.11 0.03
C LEU A 43 10.35 25.02 0.25
N LEU A 44 9.98 23.77 -0.01
CA LEU A 44 10.90 22.64 -0.01
C LEU A 44 11.49 22.47 -1.41
N VAL A 45 12.80 22.31 -1.51
CA VAL A 45 13.54 22.04 -2.74
C VAL A 45 14.33 20.74 -2.56
N VAL A 46 14.13 19.78 -3.45
CA VAL A 46 14.77 18.45 -3.38
C VAL A 46 15.61 18.20 -4.63
N GLY A 47 16.86 17.79 -4.42
CA GLY A 47 17.75 17.27 -5.45
C GLY A 47 18.05 18.24 -6.58
N GLY A 48 18.16 17.68 -7.79
CA GLY A 48 18.64 18.37 -8.98
C GLY A 48 20.10 18.05 -9.32
N SER A 49 20.61 18.69 -10.36
CA SER A 49 22.01 18.60 -10.79
C SER A 49 22.61 20.01 -10.83
N PRO A 50 23.85 20.24 -10.36
CA PRO A 50 24.80 19.27 -9.82
C PRO A 50 24.73 19.08 -8.29
N ALA A 51 23.64 19.52 -7.64
CA ALA A 51 23.53 19.53 -6.18
C ALA A 51 22.50 18.51 -5.66
N TYR A 52 22.93 17.63 -4.75
CA TYR A 52 22.18 16.47 -4.26
C TYR A 52 21.83 16.59 -2.78
N ASP A 53 21.19 17.69 -2.42
CA ASP A 53 20.82 18.07 -1.07
C ASP A 53 19.32 18.44 -1.03
N VAL A 54 18.83 18.76 0.15
CA VAL A 54 17.43 19.18 0.37
C VAL A 54 17.43 20.45 1.19
N TRP A 55 16.64 21.42 0.73
CA TRP A 55 16.61 22.75 1.32
C TRP A 55 15.18 23.17 1.58
N LEU A 56 14.98 23.83 2.72
CA LEU A 56 13.72 24.42 3.11
C LEU A 56 13.90 25.94 3.26
N LEU A 57 13.13 26.70 2.50
CA LEU A 57 13.06 28.15 2.63
C LEU A 57 11.86 28.53 3.49
N ASP A 58 12.11 29.14 4.64
CA ASP A 58 11.09 29.94 5.33
C ASP A 58 10.87 31.22 4.51
N ILE A 59 9.73 31.31 3.83
CA ILE A 59 9.43 32.42 2.90
C ILE A 59 9.28 33.73 3.66
N ASN A 60 8.68 33.69 4.84
CA ASN A 60 8.45 34.87 5.68
C ASN A 60 9.77 35.43 6.19
N LYS A 61 10.66 34.57 6.70
CA LYS A 61 11.96 34.96 7.27
C LYS A 61 13.07 35.09 6.24
N ARG A 62 12.88 34.59 5.02
CA ARG A 62 13.89 34.50 3.94
C ARG A 62 15.15 33.75 4.39
N LYS A 63 14.97 32.70 5.18
CA LYS A 63 16.07 31.88 5.69
C LYS A 63 15.98 30.49 5.09
N TRP A 64 17.08 30.08 4.47
CA TRP A 64 17.28 28.72 4.03
C TRP A 64 17.80 27.86 5.18
N LYS A 65 17.30 26.63 5.22
CA LYS A 65 17.80 25.57 6.08
C LYS A 65 18.02 24.33 5.25
N GLU A 66 19.22 23.76 5.33
CA GLU A 66 19.48 22.44 4.76
C GLU A 66 18.86 21.37 5.65
N LEU A 67 18.14 20.42 5.04
CA LEU A 67 17.60 19.25 5.71
C LEU A 67 18.59 18.10 5.52
N ILE A 68 19.26 17.72 6.61
CA ILE A 68 20.30 16.69 6.62
C ILE A 68 19.73 15.29 6.87
N ASN A 69 20.54 14.26 6.65
CA ASN A 69 20.22 12.84 6.91
C ASN A 69 19.12 12.23 6.03
N LEU A 70 18.89 12.78 4.84
CA LEU A 70 18.07 12.13 3.82
C LEU A 70 18.91 11.15 2.98
N PRO A 71 18.35 9.99 2.62
CA PRO A 71 19.07 8.99 1.85
C PRO A 71 19.33 9.45 0.42
N VAL A 72 20.41 8.95 -0.18
CA VAL A 72 20.86 9.36 -1.52
C VAL A 72 19.80 9.06 -2.60
N ASN A 73 18.90 8.09 -2.39
CA ASN A 73 17.79 7.75 -3.31
C ASN A 73 16.71 8.83 -3.40
N VAL A 74 16.67 9.72 -2.43
CA VAL A 74 15.90 10.95 -2.46
C VAL A 74 16.75 12.08 -3.03
N THR A 75 17.91 12.34 -2.44
CA THR A 75 18.63 13.59 -2.73
C THR A 75 19.34 13.61 -4.10
N ARG A 76 19.74 12.44 -4.64
CA ARG A 76 20.45 12.31 -5.92
C ARG A 76 19.51 11.99 -7.07
N ARG A 77 18.41 12.74 -7.16
CA ARG A 77 17.41 12.61 -8.22
C ARG A 77 17.24 13.94 -8.94
N TYR A 78 17.02 13.91 -10.25
CA TYR A 78 16.73 15.09 -11.07
C TYR A 78 15.67 14.75 -12.12
N TRP A 79 15.00 15.77 -12.65
CA TRP A 79 13.83 15.64 -13.54
C TRP A 79 12.71 14.77 -12.96
N HIS A 80 12.58 14.80 -11.63
CA HIS A 80 11.52 14.10 -10.90
C HIS A 80 10.30 15.00 -10.68
N SER A 81 9.30 14.48 -10.00
CA SER A 81 8.15 15.24 -9.53
C SER A 81 7.98 15.09 -8.02
N LEU A 82 7.46 16.13 -7.37
CA LEU A 82 7.10 16.10 -5.96
C LEU A 82 5.63 16.48 -5.80
N SER A 83 4.96 15.78 -4.92
CA SER A 83 3.63 16.13 -4.40
C SER A 83 3.69 16.20 -2.88
N VAL A 84 2.84 17.04 -2.29
CA VAL A 84 2.72 17.15 -0.84
C VAL A 84 1.34 16.69 -0.40
N TRP A 85 1.30 15.86 0.63
CA TRP A 85 0.09 15.53 1.37
C TRP A 85 0.27 15.98 2.82
N SER A 86 -0.60 16.85 3.31
CA SER A 86 -0.55 17.35 4.69
C SER A 86 -1.53 16.57 5.54
N MET A 87 -1.04 15.76 6.49
CA MET A 87 -1.90 14.99 7.38
C MET A 87 -2.34 15.86 8.57
N THR A 88 -1.43 16.70 9.07
CA THR A 88 -1.69 17.69 10.12
C THR A 88 -0.96 19.00 9.84
N PRO A 89 -1.23 20.09 10.57
CA PRO A 89 -0.51 21.35 10.41
C PRO A 89 1.00 21.28 10.65
N THR A 90 1.49 20.20 11.28
CA THR A 90 2.89 19.99 11.62
C THR A 90 3.49 18.76 10.94
N MET A 91 2.71 17.97 10.19
CA MET A 91 3.18 16.75 9.54
C MET A 91 2.77 16.71 8.08
N HIS A 92 3.76 16.54 7.21
CA HIS A 92 3.59 16.55 5.76
C HIS A 92 4.36 15.39 5.14
N TRP A 93 3.73 14.67 4.22
CA TRP A 93 4.36 13.64 3.42
C TRP A 93 4.66 14.21 2.04
N ILE A 94 5.93 14.12 1.67
CA ILE A 94 6.43 14.51 0.37
C ILE A 94 6.58 13.25 -0.46
N ILE A 95 5.77 13.13 -1.50
CA ILE A 95 5.75 12.00 -2.40
C ILE A 95 6.63 12.37 -3.60
N GLU A 96 7.76 11.70 -3.73
CA GLU A 96 8.71 11.86 -4.82
C GLU A 96 8.54 10.72 -5.84
N PHE A 97 8.29 11.09 -7.09
CA PHE A 97 7.99 10.14 -8.17
C PHE A 97 8.82 10.41 -9.43
N GLY A 98 9.18 9.34 -10.14
CA GLY A 98 9.85 9.40 -11.44
C GLY A 98 11.27 9.93 -11.37
N GLY A 99 11.72 10.65 -12.40
CA GLY A 99 13.07 11.22 -12.46
C GLY A 99 14.17 10.26 -12.88
N LEU A 100 15.33 10.85 -13.12
CA LEU A 100 16.52 10.15 -13.59
C LEU A 100 17.54 10.02 -12.46
N ARG A 101 17.91 8.78 -12.23
CA ARG A 101 19.07 8.33 -11.45
C ARG A 101 19.55 7.02 -12.09
N VAL A 102 20.82 6.68 -11.90
CA VAL A 102 21.50 5.54 -12.55
C VAL A 102 20.84 4.17 -12.21
N ASP A 103 19.96 4.12 -11.20
CA ASP A 103 19.61 2.89 -10.50
C ASP A 103 18.23 2.87 -9.80
N LEU A 104 17.39 3.92 -9.91
CA LEU A 104 16.13 4.01 -9.13
C LEU A 104 14.97 4.66 -9.90
N THR A 105 13.87 3.91 -10.06
CA THR A 105 12.57 4.38 -10.59
C THR A 105 11.49 4.46 -9.52
N ASP A 106 11.79 4.07 -8.28
CA ASP A 106 10.78 3.87 -7.25
C ASP A 106 10.28 5.18 -6.64
N THR A 107 9.02 5.13 -6.22
CA THR A 107 8.38 6.19 -5.43
C THR A 107 9.01 6.24 -4.05
N ALA A 108 9.42 7.43 -3.61
CA ALA A 108 9.88 7.66 -2.25
C ALA A 108 8.88 8.55 -1.52
N VAL A 109 8.63 8.25 -0.23
CA VAL A 109 7.80 9.09 0.62
C VAL A 109 8.67 9.61 1.76
N ILE A 110 8.73 10.93 1.90
CA ILE A 110 9.51 11.61 2.93
C ILE A 110 8.51 12.19 3.93
N GLU A 111 8.59 11.80 5.19
CA GLU A 111 7.88 12.47 6.27
C GLU A 111 8.68 13.69 6.70
N LEU A 112 8.10 14.87 6.51
CA LEU A 112 8.58 16.13 7.02
C LEU A 112 7.70 16.57 8.20
N ARG A 113 8.31 16.79 9.36
CA ARG A 113 7.59 17.22 10.56
C ARG A 113 8.18 18.46 11.19
N TYR A 114 7.31 19.38 11.55
CA TYR A 114 7.62 20.52 12.39
C TYR A 114 7.57 20.11 13.87
N THR A 115 8.68 20.27 14.57
CA THR A 115 8.88 19.83 15.97
C THR A 115 8.56 20.95 16.95
N SER A 116 8.32 20.59 18.21
CA SER A 116 8.07 21.55 19.31
C SER A 116 9.24 22.50 19.57
N ASP A 117 10.45 22.10 19.19
CA ASP A 117 11.67 22.90 19.34
C ASP A 117 11.81 23.97 18.24
N ASN A 118 10.72 24.26 17.52
CA ASN A 118 10.66 25.11 16.34
C ASN A 118 11.59 24.65 15.21
N ASP A 119 11.82 23.33 15.11
CA ASP A 119 12.69 22.74 14.11
C ASP A 119 11.99 21.75 13.16
N TRP A 120 12.71 21.24 12.19
CA TRP A 120 12.26 20.31 11.18
C TRP A 120 12.97 18.98 11.31
N SER A 121 12.20 17.90 11.38
CA SER A 121 12.70 16.53 11.28
C SER A 121 12.25 15.90 9.97
N THR A 122 13.13 15.11 9.37
CA THR A 122 12.86 14.34 8.16
C THR A 122 13.07 12.86 8.40
N SER A 123 12.19 12.02 7.85
CA SER A 123 12.41 10.58 7.74
C SER A 123 11.86 10.05 6.42
N VAL A 124 12.31 8.87 5.99
CA VAL A 124 11.80 8.23 4.78
C VAL A 124 10.88 7.07 5.18
N ILE A 125 9.68 7.08 4.62
CA ILE A 125 8.70 6.02 4.77
C ILE A 125 8.93 5.02 3.65
N ARG A 126 9.20 3.77 4.03
CA ARG A 126 9.34 2.69 3.06
C ARG A 126 7.98 2.34 2.46
N SER A 127 7.96 1.93 1.20
CA SER A 127 6.73 1.61 0.46
C SER A 127 5.89 0.51 1.14
N ASP A 128 6.53 -0.45 1.78
CA ASP A 128 5.88 -1.53 2.55
C ASP A 128 5.33 -1.06 3.91
N GLN A 129 5.65 0.14 4.36
CA GLN A 129 5.33 0.65 5.69
C GLN A 129 4.35 1.82 5.71
N TYR A 130 3.96 2.37 4.55
CA TYR A 130 3.18 3.61 4.53
C TYR A 130 1.81 3.46 5.18
N GLN A 131 1.12 2.33 4.97
CA GLN A 131 -0.20 2.08 5.55
C GLN A 131 -0.13 2.02 7.08
N ASP A 132 0.86 1.32 7.62
CA ASP A 132 1.07 1.19 9.05
C ASP A 132 1.48 2.52 9.69
N GLN A 133 2.37 3.27 9.03
CA GLN A 133 2.75 4.61 9.48
C GLN A 133 1.54 5.55 9.48
N LEU A 134 0.74 5.56 8.42
CA LEU A 134 -0.47 6.38 8.34
C LEU A 134 -1.42 6.09 9.50
N ARG A 135 -1.71 4.80 9.74
CA ARG A 135 -2.57 4.36 10.85
C ARG A 135 -2.02 4.81 12.20
N ARG A 136 -0.73 4.59 12.46
CA ARG A 136 -0.08 5.02 13.72
C ARG A 136 -0.12 6.53 13.92
N ARG A 137 0.05 7.32 12.86
CA ARG A 137 0.02 8.79 12.92
C ARG A 137 -1.38 9.32 13.20
N ILE A 138 -2.38 8.85 12.46
CA ILE A 138 -3.79 9.22 12.69
C ILE A 138 -4.19 8.92 14.13
N LEU A 139 -3.84 7.73 14.63
CA LEU A 139 -4.13 7.34 16.02
C LEU A 139 -3.42 8.24 17.04
N SER A 140 -2.13 8.54 16.83
CA SER A 140 -1.36 9.42 17.72
C SER A 140 -1.90 10.84 17.75
N ASP A 141 -2.22 11.42 16.58
CA ASP A 141 -2.75 12.79 16.51
C ASP A 141 -4.14 12.88 17.15
N TRP A 142 -4.97 11.86 17.00
CA TRP A 142 -6.26 11.78 17.69
C TRP A 142 -6.13 11.62 19.21
N GLU A 143 -5.14 10.86 19.68
CA GLU A 143 -4.82 10.76 21.11
C GLU A 143 -4.32 12.10 21.66
N ASN A 144 -3.49 12.83 20.91
CA ASN A 144 -2.94 14.14 21.30
C ASN A 144 -3.98 15.27 21.28
N LEU A 145 -5.06 15.16 20.49
CA LEU A 145 -6.16 16.12 20.44
C LEU A 145 -7.14 16.01 21.63
N GLY A 146 -6.87 15.17 22.63
CA GLY A 146 -7.71 15.04 23.82
C GLY A 146 -9.00 14.24 23.61
N LEU A 147 -9.22 13.68 22.41
CA LEU A 147 -10.35 12.80 22.07
C LEU A 147 -10.17 11.35 22.61
N SER A 148 -9.30 11.17 23.60
CA SER A 148 -8.80 9.87 24.07
C SER A 148 -9.90 8.83 24.36
N LYS A 149 -11.07 9.24 24.88
CA LYS A 149 -12.18 8.33 25.17
C LYS A 149 -12.94 7.88 23.93
N GLU A 150 -13.27 8.79 23.02
CA GLU A 150 -13.96 8.46 21.77
C GLU A 150 -13.05 7.69 20.81
N VAL A 151 -11.75 7.97 20.83
CA VAL A 151 -10.73 7.26 20.06
C VAL A 151 -10.55 5.84 20.58
N GLN A 152 -10.56 5.61 21.90
CA GLN A 152 -10.54 4.26 22.47
C GLN A 152 -11.79 3.45 22.08
N LEU A 153 -12.97 4.09 22.09
CA LEU A 153 -14.21 3.45 21.68
C LEU A 153 -14.20 3.09 20.18
N LEU A 154 -13.79 4.02 19.32
CA LEU A 154 -13.64 3.80 17.88
C LEU A 154 -12.59 2.74 17.56
N ARG A 155 -11.46 2.72 18.29
CA ARG A 155 -10.42 1.69 18.19
C ARG A 155 -10.98 0.31 18.50
N GLY A 156 -11.75 0.19 19.58
CA GLY A 156 -12.43 -1.06 19.95
C GLY A 156 -13.41 -1.51 18.87
N HIS A 157 -14.22 -0.59 18.32
CA HIS A 157 -15.16 -0.91 17.25
C HIS A 157 -14.46 -1.32 15.95
N LEU A 158 -13.36 -0.67 15.57
CA LEU A 158 -12.60 -1.02 14.37
C LEU A 158 -11.93 -2.38 14.49
N GLN A 159 -11.28 -2.66 15.62
CA GLN A 159 -10.68 -3.98 15.88
C GLN A 159 -11.74 -5.08 15.86
N LYS A 160 -12.90 -4.83 16.50
CA LYS A 160 -14.01 -5.77 16.49
C LYS A 160 -14.52 -6.03 15.07
N ARG A 161 -14.71 -4.99 14.26
CA ARG A 161 -15.17 -5.13 12.87
C ARG A 161 -14.14 -5.86 11.99
N GLU A 162 -12.86 -5.63 12.21
CA GLU A 162 -11.78 -6.34 11.50
C GLU A 162 -11.78 -7.83 11.87
N SER A 163 -11.91 -8.17 13.16
CA SER A 163 -12.08 -9.55 13.61
C SER A 163 -13.35 -10.21 13.06
N GLU A 164 -14.50 -9.53 13.11
CA GLU A 164 -15.77 -10.02 12.55
C GLU A 164 -15.63 -10.28 11.04
N PHE A 165 -14.95 -9.42 10.30
CA PHE A 165 -14.69 -9.62 8.88
C PHE A 165 -13.83 -10.86 8.62
N TYR A 166 -12.75 -11.07 9.39
CA TYR A 166 -11.91 -12.27 9.26
C TYR A 166 -12.68 -13.54 9.62
N GLU A 167 -13.50 -13.51 10.67
CA GLU A 167 -14.37 -14.64 11.03
C GLU A 167 -15.40 -14.94 9.94
N GLU A 168 -16.05 -13.93 9.36
CA GLU A 168 -17.00 -14.11 8.26
C GLU A 168 -16.35 -14.68 6.99
N GLN A 169 -15.11 -14.27 6.68
CA GLN A 169 -14.36 -14.83 5.56
C GLN A 169 -14.01 -16.30 5.83
N LEU A 170 -13.51 -16.60 7.03
CA LEU A 170 -13.16 -17.96 7.42
C LEU A 170 -14.39 -18.88 7.41
N GLN A 171 -15.54 -18.42 7.92
CA GLN A 171 -16.78 -19.19 7.86
C GLN A 171 -17.27 -19.44 6.44
N ARG A 172 -17.14 -18.44 5.55
CA ARG A 172 -17.45 -18.63 4.12
C ARG A 172 -16.56 -19.69 3.49
N GLU A 173 -15.27 -19.64 3.74
CA GLU A 173 -14.31 -20.60 3.18
C GLU A 173 -14.54 -22.03 3.71
N ILE A 174 -14.86 -22.16 5.01
CA ILE A 174 -15.23 -23.46 5.61
C ILE A 174 -16.50 -23.99 4.95
N LYS A 175 -17.55 -23.17 4.83
CA LYS A 175 -18.82 -23.58 4.23
C LYS A 175 -18.66 -23.98 2.76
N GLU A 176 -17.85 -23.25 2.01
CA GLU A 176 -17.55 -23.59 0.61
C GLU A 176 -16.80 -24.92 0.51
N LYS A 177 -15.81 -25.16 1.38
CA LYS A 177 -15.08 -26.44 1.45
C LYS A 177 -15.98 -27.60 1.86
N GLU A 178 -16.88 -27.40 2.82
CA GLU A 178 -17.87 -28.40 3.24
C GLU A 178 -18.82 -28.76 2.09
N GLN A 179 -19.31 -27.77 1.34
CA GLN A 179 -20.16 -28.01 0.18
C GLN A 179 -19.43 -28.81 -0.91
N ILE A 180 -18.20 -28.42 -1.26
CA ILE A 180 -17.38 -29.14 -2.23
C ILE A 180 -17.14 -30.58 -1.77
N GLN A 181 -16.89 -30.79 -0.48
CA GLN A 181 -16.68 -32.13 0.07
C GLN A 181 -17.95 -32.97 -0.03
N GLN A 182 -19.11 -32.40 0.30
CA GLN A 182 -20.40 -33.09 0.23
C GLN A 182 -20.79 -33.44 -1.21
N ASP A 183 -20.54 -32.54 -2.16
CA ASP A 183 -20.79 -32.79 -3.58
C ASP A 183 -19.90 -33.93 -4.10
N ARG A 184 -18.61 -33.93 -3.71
CA ARG A 184 -17.66 -34.99 -4.07
C ARG A 184 -18.07 -36.35 -3.50
N ASP A 185 -18.53 -36.39 -2.25
CA ASP A 185 -18.97 -37.63 -1.60
C ASP A 185 -20.26 -38.17 -2.23
N THR A 186 -21.16 -37.28 -2.64
CA THR A 186 -22.38 -37.62 -3.39
C THR A 186 -22.03 -38.22 -4.76
N GLU A 187 -21.12 -37.59 -5.51
CA GLU A 187 -20.66 -38.07 -6.80
C GLU A 187 -19.97 -39.44 -6.68
N GLN A 188 -19.11 -39.63 -5.68
CA GLN A 188 -18.49 -40.93 -5.40
C GLN A 188 -19.52 -42.02 -5.09
N HIS A 189 -20.53 -41.69 -4.28
CA HIS A 189 -21.60 -42.64 -3.97
C HIS A 189 -22.39 -43.05 -5.22
N GLN A 190 -22.70 -42.09 -6.09
CA GLN A 190 -23.42 -42.33 -7.34
C GLN A 190 -22.60 -43.20 -8.30
N LEU A 191 -21.30 -42.94 -8.44
CA LEU A 191 -20.38 -43.75 -9.25
C LEU A 191 -20.25 -45.18 -8.73
N LEU A 192 -20.19 -45.36 -7.41
CA LEU A 192 -20.16 -46.70 -6.79
C LEU A 192 -21.45 -47.48 -7.07
N GLN A 193 -22.60 -46.81 -6.99
CA GLN A 193 -23.90 -47.43 -7.28
C GLN A 193 -24.02 -47.81 -8.76
N GLU A 194 -23.58 -46.94 -9.67
CA GLU A 194 -23.57 -47.21 -11.11
C GLU A 194 -22.63 -48.38 -11.44
N LYS A 195 -21.42 -48.39 -10.87
CA LYS A 195 -20.47 -49.50 -11.04
C LYS A 195 -21.04 -50.82 -10.53
N ALA A 196 -21.72 -50.84 -9.39
CA ALA A 196 -22.35 -52.05 -8.86
C ALA A 196 -23.47 -52.56 -9.78
N THR A 197 -24.26 -51.64 -10.34
CA THR A 197 -25.35 -51.97 -11.28
C THR A 197 -24.79 -52.55 -12.59
N LEU A 198 -23.74 -51.93 -13.14
CA LEU A 198 -23.08 -52.42 -14.35
C LEU A 198 -22.39 -53.79 -14.13
N SER A 199 -21.78 -54.00 -12.96
CA SER A 199 -21.19 -55.30 -12.62
C SER A 199 -22.25 -56.40 -12.59
N GLN A 200 -23.40 -56.15 -11.95
CA GLN A 200 -24.50 -57.11 -11.91
C GLN A 200 -25.03 -57.42 -13.31
N GLN A 201 -25.20 -56.41 -14.17
CA GLN A 201 -25.64 -56.63 -15.56
C GLN A 201 -24.63 -57.45 -16.37
N LEU A 202 -23.34 -57.26 -16.12
CA LEU A 202 -22.28 -58.03 -16.78
C LEU A 202 -22.26 -59.49 -16.33
N ASP A 203 -22.43 -59.73 -15.03
CA ASP A 203 -22.52 -61.08 -14.44
C ASP A 203 -23.78 -61.82 -14.96
N ASP A 204 -24.91 -61.12 -15.06
CA ASP A 204 -26.15 -61.69 -15.60
C ASP A 204 -26.01 -62.04 -17.09
N ALA A 205 -25.39 -61.15 -17.89
CA ALA A 205 -25.16 -61.37 -19.32
C ALA A 205 -24.19 -62.53 -19.58
N THR A 206 -23.11 -62.64 -18.81
CA THR A 206 -22.15 -63.75 -18.92
C THR A 206 -22.76 -65.08 -18.49
N THR A 207 -23.61 -65.08 -17.47
CA THR A 207 -24.36 -66.29 -17.05
C THR A 207 -25.32 -66.75 -18.16
N HIS A 208 -26.01 -65.81 -18.83
CA HIS A 208 -26.89 -66.13 -19.95
C HIS A 208 -26.12 -66.67 -21.18
N GLU A 209 -24.96 -66.09 -21.50
CA GLU A 209 -24.11 -66.56 -22.61
C GLU A 209 -23.54 -67.97 -22.34
N GLN A 210 -23.13 -68.25 -21.09
CA GLN A 210 -22.63 -69.56 -20.70
C GLN A 210 -23.74 -70.62 -20.75
N ALA A 211 -24.95 -70.28 -20.30
CA ALA A 211 -26.12 -71.17 -20.39
C ALA A 211 -26.51 -71.49 -21.84
N GLU A 212 -26.39 -70.54 -22.77
CA GLU A 212 -26.58 -70.81 -24.20
C GLU A 212 -25.48 -71.69 -24.81
N LYS A 213 -24.21 -71.48 -24.44
CA LYS A 213 -23.08 -72.33 -24.87
C LYS A 213 -23.21 -73.76 -24.34
N ASP A 214 -23.63 -73.93 -23.10
CA ASP A 214 -23.82 -75.27 -22.51
C ASP A 214 -25.00 -76.00 -23.18
N LYS A 215 -26.07 -75.28 -23.54
CA LYS A 215 -27.23 -75.83 -24.27
C LYS A 215 -26.87 -76.28 -25.69
N THR A 216 -26.11 -75.47 -26.43
CA THR A 216 -25.62 -75.82 -27.77
C THR A 216 -24.59 -76.96 -27.76
N THR A 217 -23.80 -77.10 -26.68
CA THR A 217 -22.83 -78.20 -26.51
C THR A 217 -23.53 -79.54 -26.23
N ILE A 218 -24.65 -79.54 -25.48
CA ILE A 218 -25.47 -80.74 -25.25
C ILE A 218 -26.15 -81.21 -26.56
N GLU A 219 -26.56 -80.28 -27.42
CA GLU A 219 -27.17 -80.59 -28.72
C GLU A 219 -26.17 -81.17 -29.74
N LEU A 220 -24.88 -80.82 -29.64
CA LEU A 220 -23.82 -81.35 -30.51
C LEU A 220 -23.20 -82.68 -30.03
N GLY A 221 -23.42 -83.07 -28.77
CA GLY A 221 -22.92 -84.33 -28.18
C GLY A 221 -23.87 -85.53 -28.30
N THR A 222 -25.04 -85.36 -28.94
CA THR A 222 -26.08 -86.41 -29.10
C THR A 222 -26.22 -86.84 -30.56
N ILE A 223 -25.10 -87.23 -31.20
CA ILE A 223 -25.09 -87.96 -32.49
C ILE A 223 -24.39 -89.31 -32.29
#